data_AF-A0A2S5LQW6-F1
#
_entry.id   AF-A0A2S5LQW6-F1
#
_cell.length_a   1.000
_cell.length_b   1.000
_cell.length_c   1.000
_cell.angle_alpha   90.00
_cell.angle_beta   90.00
_cell.angle_gamma   90.00
#
_symmetry.space_group_name_H-M   'P 1'
#
loop_
_entity.id
_entity.type
_entity.pdbx_description
1 polymer ?
#
loop_
_entity_poly.entity_id
_entity_poly.type
_entity_poly.pdbx_seq_one_letter_code
_entity_poly.pdbx_strand_id
1 'polypeptide(L)'
;MNNVIINEQQLMTEIDKLRGQFTETQDLYREVCVLLFFRYGITPTANKLYQYVRKGSMSAPADALNKFWSELREKSRVRINRTDIPEKINEAAGNFIAALWNEAQEAAQAGFSELIENANAEMLKFKLDAQLARQTAEKTQTQLDESNLELKNTKKIISETDYLLQVNTTALAHREKSLTELKFERDNFQQLLIDTKSSFSKDLVALNLSLSKAEERYVALEKKSLLEVDRARQQIKSLEKELLVIRQTGKKEQYSYINELDKKMHIIAALNNKVGTLNGKLIEIAKQNKKITAKLALTERKSITVKS
;
A
#
# COMPACT_ATOMS: atom_id res chain seq x y z
N MET A 1 65.88 -40.77 35.49
CA MET A 1 67.22 -40.24 35.18
C MET A 1 67.46 -39.04 36.08
N ASN A 2 68.19 -39.22 37.19
CA ASN A 2 68.44 -38.14 38.14
C ASN A 2 69.40 -37.13 37.51
N ASN A 3 68.87 -36.05 36.94
CA ASN A 3 69.63 -34.86 36.60
C ASN A 3 70.11 -34.23 37.91
N VAL A 4 71.30 -34.64 38.36
CA VAL A 4 72.08 -33.84 39.30
C VAL A 4 72.28 -32.50 38.60
N ILE A 5 71.67 -31.45 39.14
CA ILE A 5 71.88 -30.07 38.67
C ILE A 5 73.35 -29.77 38.98
N ILE A 6 74.22 -29.96 38.00
CA ILE A 6 75.65 -29.70 38.13
C ILE A 6 75.81 -28.19 38.14
N ASN A 7 76.07 -27.62 39.31
CA ASN A 7 76.40 -26.21 39.42
C ASN A 7 77.86 -26.01 39.00
N GLU A 8 78.10 -25.92 37.69
CA GLU A 8 79.44 -25.80 37.09
C GLU A 8 80.25 -24.64 37.70
N GLN A 9 79.59 -23.57 38.14
CA GLN A 9 80.23 -22.43 38.81
C GLN A 9 80.77 -22.79 40.20
N GLN A 10 80.04 -23.59 40.97
CA GLN A 10 80.52 -24.11 42.26
C GLN A 10 81.65 -25.10 42.08
N LEU A 11 81.54 -25.99 41.07
CA LEU A 11 82.60 -26.92 40.69
C LEU A 11 83.91 -26.17 40.38
N MET A 12 83.84 -25.10 39.57
CA MET A 12 85.05 -24.31 39.24
C MET A 12 85.63 -23.62 40.47
N THR A 13 84.79 -23.09 41.35
CA THR A 13 85.23 -22.40 42.58
C THR A 13 85.95 -23.37 43.53
N GLU A 14 85.47 -24.61 43.63
CA GLU A 14 86.12 -25.64 44.46
C GLU A 14 87.42 -26.15 43.85
N ILE A 15 87.48 -26.27 42.52
CA ILE A 15 88.71 -26.62 41.81
C ILE A 15 89.75 -25.49 41.97
N ASP A 16 89.34 -24.23 41.93
CA ASP A 16 90.24 -23.09 42.18
C ASP A 16 90.73 -23.03 43.64
N LYS A 17 89.90 -23.42 44.62
CA LYS A 17 90.34 -23.62 46.01
C LYS A 17 91.38 -24.74 46.12
N LEU A 18 91.16 -25.87 45.45
CA LEU A 18 92.12 -27.00 45.41
C LEU A 18 93.44 -26.59 44.75
N ARG A 19 93.41 -25.76 43.71
CA ARG A 19 94.63 -25.19 43.08
C ARG A 19 95.46 -24.34 44.04
N GLY A 20 94.82 -23.68 45.01
CA GLY A 20 95.51 -22.90 46.03
C GLY A 20 96.12 -23.74 47.16
N GLN A 21 95.58 -24.94 47.39
CA GLN A 21 96.00 -25.85 48.48
C GLN A 21 97.06 -26.86 48.04
N PHE A 22 97.03 -27.31 46.78
CA PHE A 22 97.95 -28.30 46.24
C PHE A 22 98.87 -27.68 45.19
N THR A 23 100.14 -27.51 45.55
CA THR A 23 101.19 -26.99 44.63
C THR A 23 101.70 -28.06 43.67
N GLU A 24 101.58 -29.34 44.02
CA GLU A 24 102.00 -30.46 43.18
C GLU A 24 100.91 -30.86 42.17
N THR A 25 101.32 -31.05 40.92
CA THR A 25 100.38 -31.25 39.80
C THR A 25 99.69 -32.63 39.87
N GLN A 26 100.38 -33.68 40.33
CA GLN A 26 99.80 -35.03 40.41
C GLN A 26 98.72 -35.14 41.49
N ASP A 27 98.96 -34.55 42.66
CA ASP A 27 98.01 -34.56 43.77
C ASP A 27 96.77 -33.73 43.46
N LEU A 28 96.94 -32.60 42.78
CA LEU A 28 95.83 -31.79 42.30
C LEU A 28 94.91 -32.59 41.34
N TYR A 29 95.48 -33.39 40.43
CA TYR A 29 94.68 -34.25 39.55
C TYR A 29 93.93 -35.35 40.32
N ARG A 30 94.55 -35.95 41.34
CA ARG A 30 93.91 -36.98 42.17
C ARG A 30 92.72 -36.42 42.96
N GLU A 31 92.87 -35.27 43.60
CA GLU A 31 91.79 -34.64 44.38
C GLU A 31 90.63 -34.16 43.49
N VAL A 32 90.92 -33.70 42.27
CA VAL A 32 89.86 -33.38 41.30
C VAL A 32 89.12 -34.64 40.83
N CYS A 33 89.79 -35.78 40.66
CA CYS A 33 89.12 -37.06 40.41
C CYS A 33 88.17 -37.46 41.55
N VAL A 34 88.63 -37.33 42.80
CA VAL A 34 87.84 -37.61 44.01
C VAL A 34 86.61 -36.70 44.07
N LEU A 35 86.81 -35.40 43.85
CA LEU A 35 85.74 -34.41 43.89
C LEU A 35 84.69 -34.68 42.80
N LEU A 36 85.10 -34.90 41.55
CA LEU A 36 84.19 -35.20 40.45
C LEU A 36 83.38 -36.47 40.73
N PHE A 37 84.06 -37.54 41.17
CA PHE A 37 83.43 -38.85 41.33
C PHE A 37 82.53 -38.94 42.57
N PHE A 38 83.03 -38.55 43.74
CA PHE A 38 82.28 -38.73 45.00
C PHE A 38 81.28 -37.61 45.28
N ARG A 39 81.60 -36.36 44.92
CA ARG A 39 80.77 -35.21 45.27
C ARG A 39 79.77 -34.82 44.19
N TYR A 40 80.18 -34.90 42.93
CA TYR A 40 79.34 -34.49 41.79
C TYR A 40 78.77 -35.68 41.00
N GLY A 41 79.18 -36.93 41.30
CA GLY A 41 78.73 -38.12 40.59
C GLY A 41 79.13 -38.15 39.10
N ILE A 42 80.11 -37.34 38.71
CA ILE A 42 80.62 -37.25 37.34
C ILE A 42 81.78 -38.24 37.21
N THR A 43 81.73 -39.09 36.19
CA THR A 43 82.87 -39.96 35.87
C THR A 43 84.06 -39.12 35.39
N PRO A 44 85.20 -39.12 36.12
CA PRO A 44 86.37 -38.36 35.69
C PRO A 44 86.90 -38.97 34.40
N THR A 45 87.14 -38.12 33.40
CA THR A 45 87.81 -38.48 32.13
C THR A 45 89.04 -37.60 31.94
N ALA A 46 90.06 -38.12 31.25
CA ALA A 46 91.33 -37.40 31.05
C ALA A 46 91.12 -35.99 30.45
N ASN A 47 90.18 -35.86 29.49
CA ASN A 47 89.84 -34.58 28.87
C ASN A 47 89.20 -33.60 29.86
N LYS A 48 88.27 -34.04 30.71
CA LYS A 48 87.64 -33.17 31.71
C LYS A 48 88.65 -32.72 32.77
N LEU A 49 89.50 -33.62 33.23
CA LEU A 49 90.56 -33.30 34.19
C LEU A 49 91.53 -32.26 33.62
N TYR A 50 91.94 -32.41 32.36
CA TYR A 50 92.80 -31.45 31.70
C TYR A 50 92.15 -30.06 31.58
N GLN A 51 90.88 -30.01 31.14
CA GLN A 51 90.13 -28.75 31.00
C GLN A 51 89.99 -27.98 32.31
N TYR A 52 89.89 -28.70 33.44
CA TYR A 52 89.70 -28.15 34.77
C TYR A 52 90.98 -27.81 35.51
N VAL A 53 92.10 -28.49 35.28
CA VAL A 53 93.36 -28.22 36.00
C VAL A 53 94.33 -27.36 35.18
N ARG A 54 94.32 -27.50 33.85
CA ARG A 54 95.15 -26.74 32.88
C ARG A 54 96.63 -26.58 33.28
N LYS A 55 97.23 -27.59 33.94
CA LYS A 55 98.63 -27.60 34.36
C LYS A 55 99.26 -28.98 34.11
N GLY A 56 100.49 -29.02 33.60
CA GLY A 56 101.25 -30.26 33.39
C GLY A 56 101.30 -30.74 31.93
N SER A 57 102.01 -31.85 31.71
CA SER A 57 102.14 -32.49 30.40
C SER A 57 100.86 -33.22 29.98
N MET A 58 100.72 -33.49 28.68
CA MET A 58 99.54 -34.14 28.08
C MET A 58 99.23 -35.53 28.69
N SER A 59 100.22 -36.23 29.27
CA SER A 59 100.07 -37.57 29.85
C SER A 59 99.67 -37.58 31.34
N ALA A 60 99.90 -36.48 32.07
CA ALA A 60 99.65 -36.42 33.51
C ALA A 60 98.19 -36.70 33.95
N PRO A 61 97.13 -36.24 33.22
CA PRO A 61 95.75 -36.53 33.59
C PRO A 61 95.38 -38.01 33.46
N ALA A 62 95.95 -38.71 32.48
CA ALA A 62 95.67 -40.13 32.25
C ALA A 62 96.30 -41.01 33.33
N ASP A 63 97.54 -40.70 33.73
CA ASP A 63 98.25 -41.44 34.78
C ASP A 63 97.58 -41.28 36.16
N ALA A 64 97.15 -40.06 36.50
CA ALA A 64 96.42 -39.80 37.75
C ALA A 64 95.05 -40.49 37.78
N LEU A 65 94.33 -40.51 36.65
CA LEU A 65 93.06 -41.21 36.51
C LEU A 65 93.22 -42.73 36.66
N ASN A 66 94.26 -43.31 36.05
CA ASN A 66 94.55 -44.74 36.17
C ASN A 66 94.88 -45.14 37.63
N LYS A 67 95.70 -44.35 38.33
CA LYS A 67 95.99 -44.56 39.75
C LYS A 67 94.73 -44.46 40.61
N PHE A 68 93.89 -43.44 40.38
CA PHE A 68 92.62 -43.27 41.10
C PHE A 68 91.69 -44.48 40.93
N TRP A 69 91.49 -44.97 39.71
CA TRP A 69 90.65 -46.15 39.48
C TRP A 69 91.26 -47.44 40.04
N SER A 70 92.59 -47.57 40.05
CA SER A 70 93.26 -48.69 40.70
C SER A 70 93.02 -48.69 42.20
N GLU A 71 93.23 -47.55 42.87
CA GLU A 71 92.98 -47.38 44.31
C GLU A 71 91.50 -47.59 44.68
N LEU A 72 90.58 -47.09 43.84
CA LEU A 72 89.14 -47.25 44.06
C LEU A 72 88.73 -48.72 43.96
N ARG A 73 89.21 -49.45 42.95
CA ARG A 73 88.93 -50.88 42.78
C ARG A 73 89.56 -51.73 43.87
N GLU A 74 90.74 -51.34 44.37
CA GLU A 74 91.39 -52.03 45.48
C GLU A 74 90.59 -51.86 46.78
N LYS A 75 90.11 -50.65 47.07
CA LYS A 75 89.27 -50.36 48.24
C LYS A 75 87.83 -50.87 48.14
N SER A 76 87.26 -50.95 46.93
CA SER A 76 85.88 -51.43 46.72
C SER A 76 85.78 -52.95 46.63
N ARG A 77 86.90 -53.69 46.61
CA ARG A 77 86.93 -55.13 46.78
C ARG A 77 86.62 -55.47 48.24
N VAL A 78 85.36 -55.30 48.64
CA VAL A 78 84.77 -56.04 49.75
C VAL A 78 84.77 -57.51 49.31
N ARG A 79 85.91 -58.18 49.57
CA ARG A 79 85.98 -59.63 49.50
C ARG A 79 85.04 -60.15 50.59
N ILE A 80 83.86 -60.62 50.20
CA ILE A 80 83.09 -61.55 51.01
C ILE A 80 83.80 -62.92 50.91
N ASN A 81 85.05 -62.99 51.35
CA ASN A 81 85.73 -64.23 51.67
C ASN A 81 85.99 -64.18 53.18
N ARG A 82 84.96 -64.44 53.98
CA ARG A 82 85.21 -64.90 55.35
C ARG A 82 85.84 -66.29 55.22
N THR A 83 87.09 -66.42 55.65
CA THR A 83 87.90 -67.65 55.58
C THR A 83 87.41 -68.80 56.48
N ASP A 84 86.25 -68.67 57.14
CA ASP A 84 85.70 -69.66 58.06
C ASP A 84 84.30 -70.15 57.66
N ILE A 85 83.97 -70.14 56.36
CA ILE A 85 82.75 -70.76 55.84
C ILE A 85 83.15 -71.80 54.80
N PRO A 86 82.87 -73.10 55.02
CA PRO A 86 83.15 -74.16 54.06
C PRO A 86 82.60 -73.83 52.67
N GLU A 87 83.38 -74.07 51.60
CA GLU A 87 82.99 -73.79 50.20
C GLU A 87 81.59 -74.32 49.86
N LYS A 88 81.24 -75.50 50.38
CA LYS A 88 79.91 -76.11 50.20
C LYS A 88 78.75 -75.24 50.69
N ILE A 89 78.93 -74.49 51.78
CA ILE A 89 77.89 -73.59 52.31
C ILE A 89 77.81 -72.31 51.48
N ASN A 90 78.95 -71.82 50.99
CA ASN A 90 79.00 -70.63 50.15
C ASN A 90 78.38 -70.88 48.76
N GLU A 91 78.64 -72.05 48.16
CA GLU A 91 77.99 -72.50 46.92
C GLU A 91 76.48 -72.69 47.12
N ALA A 92 76.06 -73.32 48.23
CA ALA A 92 74.64 -73.49 48.54
C ALA A 92 73.91 -72.15 48.74
N ALA A 93 74.54 -71.18 49.43
CA ALA A 93 74.00 -69.84 49.60
C ALA A 93 73.94 -69.05 48.28
N GLY A 94 74.98 -69.15 47.44
CA GLY A 94 75.01 -68.54 46.11
C GLY A 94 73.92 -69.09 45.19
N ASN A 95 73.72 -70.41 45.19
CA ASN A 95 72.66 -71.06 44.43
C ASN A 95 71.27 -70.65 44.93
N PHE A 96 71.07 -70.53 46.25
CA PHE A 96 69.80 -70.07 46.82
C PHE A 96 69.49 -68.61 46.44
N ILE A 97 70.48 -67.71 46.54
CA ILE A 97 70.30 -66.30 46.15
C ILE A 97 70.05 -66.18 44.64
N ALA A 98 70.74 -66.96 43.80
CA ALA A 98 70.50 -66.98 42.37
C ALA A 98 69.09 -67.50 42.03
N ALA A 99 68.63 -68.55 42.69
CA ALA A 99 67.26 -69.06 42.54
C ALA A 99 66.22 -68.02 42.98
N LEU A 100 66.41 -67.40 44.15
CA LEU A 100 65.54 -66.34 44.66
C LEU A 100 65.51 -65.12 43.72
N TRP A 101 66.65 -64.73 43.15
CA TRP A 101 66.74 -63.65 42.17
C TRP A 101 65.98 -63.99 40.89
N ASN A 102 66.13 -65.20 40.36
CA ASN A 102 65.42 -65.64 39.16
C ASN A 102 63.91 -65.69 39.41
N GLU A 103 63.47 -66.21 40.54
CA GLU A 103 62.04 -66.26 40.90
C GLU A 103 61.46 -64.86 41.11
N ALA A 104 62.21 -63.95 41.76
CA ALA A 104 61.82 -62.55 41.88
C ALA A 104 61.76 -61.84 40.51
N GLN A 105 62.70 -62.16 39.60
CA GLN A 105 62.74 -61.60 38.25
C GLN A 105 61.59 -62.11 37.38
N GLU A 106 61.26 -63.40 37.47
CA GLU A 106 60.10 -64.01 36.80
C GLU A 106 58.79 -63.41 37.32
N ALA A 107 58.64 -63.28 38.64
CA ALA A 107 57.47 -62.64 39.25
C ALA A 107 57.33 -61.16 38.83
N ALA A 108 58.43 -60.41 38.78
CA ALA A 108 58.44 -59.03 38.32
C ALA A 108 58.09 -58.91 36.82
N GLN A 109 58.60 -59.82 35.98
CA GLN A 109 58.26 -59.86 34.55
C GLN A 109 56.79 -60.21 34.32
N ALA A 110 56.25 -61.19 35.04
CA ALA A 110 54.84 -61.56 34.97
C ALA A 110 53.92 -60.40 35.38
N GLY A 111 54.20 -59.76 36.53
CA GLY A 111 53.43 -58.60 36.98
C GLY A 111 53.54 -57.40 36.03
N PHE A 112 54.69 -57.19 35.39
CA PHE A 112 54.86 -56.16 34.38
C PHE A 112 54.09 -56.46 33.09
N SER A 113 54.08 -57.72 32.63
CA SER A 113 53.28 -58.12 31.46
C SER A 113 51.78 -57.96 31.72
N GLU A 114 51.30 -58.34 32.90
CA GLU A 114 49.90 -58.17 33.29
C GLU A 114 49.51 -56.68 33.34
N LEU A 115 50.38 -55.82 33.88
CA LEU A 115 50.15 -54.38 33.93
C LEU A 115 50.13 -53.76 32.51
N ILE A 116 50.98 -54.23 31.59
CA ILE A 116 50.95 -53.80 30.19
C ILE A 116 49.67 -54.26 29.51
N GLU A 117 49.26 -55.51 29.68
CA GLU A 117 48.02 -56.03 29.10
C GLU A 117 46.80 -55.28 29.60
N ASN A 118 46.70 -55.03 30.92
CA ASN A 118 45.63 -54.25 31.52
C ASN A 118 45.63 -52.80 31.00
N ALA A 119 46.79 -52.13 30.94
CA ALA A 119 46.90 -50.78 30.42
C ALA A 119 46.53 -50.69 28.93
N ASN A 120 46.92 -51.69 28.13
CA ASN A 120 46.55 -51.77 26.71
C ASN A 120 45.04 -52.00 26.54
N ALA A 121 44.44 -52.87 27.36
CA ALA A 121 43.00 -53.11 27.35
C ALA A 121 42.20 -51.86 27.72
N GLU A 122 42.63 -51.12 28.75
CA GLU A 122 42.03 -49.83 29.12
C GLU A 122 42.20 -48.77 28.02
N MET A 123 43.39 -48.66 27.44
CA MET A 123 43.65 -47.72 26.35
C MET A 123 42.79 -48.01 25.12
N LEU A 124 42.57 -49.28 24.79
CA LEU A 124 41.65 -49.69 23.72
C LEU A 124 40.19 -49.33 24.03
N LYS A 125 39.73 -49.56 25.27
CA LYS A 125 38.39 -49.15 25.71
C LYS A 125 38.20 -47.64 25.60
N PHE A 126 39.13 -46.85 26.13
CA PHE A 126 39.05 -45.38 26.03
C PHE A 126 39.11 -44.87 24.60
N LYS A 127 39.89 -45.51 23.72
CA LYS A 127 39.90 -45.17 22.29
C LYS A 127 38.55 -45.46 21.63
N LEU A 128 37.93 -46.60 21.93
CA LEU A 128 36.63 -46.97 21.41
C LEU A 128 35.54 -46.00 21.92
N ASP A 129 35.54 -45.70 23.21
CA ASP A 129 34.60 -44.76 23.82
C ASP A 129 34.76 -43.35 23.25
N ALA A 130 36.00 -42.89 23.05
CA ALA A 130 36.28 -41.61 22.41
C ALA A 130 35.82 -41.57 20.95
N GLN A 131 35.96 -42.67 20.20
CA GLN A 131 35.44 -42.76 18.82
C GLN A 131 33.92 -42.74 18.79
N LEU A 132 33.26 -43.49 19.68
CA LEU A 132 31.80 -43.49 19.79
C LEU A 132 31.29 -42.10 20.19
N ALA A 133 31.91 -41.44 21.15
CA ALA A 133 31.56 -40.09 21.57
C ALA A 133 31.75 -39.06 20.44
N ARG A 134 32.78 -39.21 19.60
CA ARG A 134 32.96 -38.36 18.41
C ARG A 134 31.87 -38.61 17.37
N GLN A 135 31.54 -39.86 17.09
CA GLN A 135 30.47 -40.19 16.14
C GLN A 135 29.09 -39.70 16.61
N THR A 136 28.80 -39.79 17.91
CA THR A 136 27.54 -39.24 18.45
C THR A 136 27.53 -37.72 18.38
N ALA A 137 28.64 -37.06 18.72
CA ALA A 137 28.77 -35.61 18.61
C ALA A 137 28.63 -35.11 17.16
N GLU A 138 29.21 -35.81 16.19
CA GLU A 138 29.05 -35.50 14.76
C GLU A 138 27.59 -35.65 14.33
N LYS A 139 26.92 -36.74 14.72
CA LYS A 139 25.49 -36.95 14.40
C LYS A 139 24.58 -35.91 15.03
N THR A 140 24.83 -35.52 16.28
CA THR A 140 24.03 -34.47 16.92
C THR A 140 24.30 -33.10 16.30
N GLN A 141 25.54 -32.83 15.89
CA GLN A 141 25.88 -31.60 15.18
C GLN A 141 25.17 -31.52 13.83
N THR A 142 25.16 -32.60 13.03
CA THR A 142 24.44 -32.61 11.75
C THR A 142 22.93 -32.42 11.95
N GLN A 143 22.33 -33.08 12.95
CA GLN A 143 20.91 -32.90 13.27
C GLN A 143 20.59 -31.46 13.73
N LEU A 144 21.49 -30.85 14.50
CA LEU A 144 21.35 -29.46 14.92
C LEU A 144 21.42 -28.51 13.72
N ASP A 145 22.35 -28.75 12.78
CA ASP A 145 22.49 -27.95 11.58
C ASP A 145 21.29 -28.10 10.63
N GLU A 146 20.76 -29.31 10.47
CA GLU A 146 19.52 -29.58 9.73
C GLU A 146 18.32 -28.85 10.37
N SER A 147 18.13 -28.99 11.69
CA SER A 147 17.06 -28.31 12.41
C SER A 147 17.18 -26.77 12.33
N ASN A 148 18.40 -26.24 12.40
CA ASN A 148 18.64 -24.81 12.23
C ASN A 148 18.32 -24.32 10.80
N LEU A 149 18.56 -25.14 9.79
CA LEU A 149 18.21 -24.84 8.40
C LEU A 149 16.69 -24.82 8.23
N GLU A 150 15.99 -25.83 8.75
CA GLU A 150 14.53 -25.88 8.77
C GLU A 150 13.93 -24.67 9.51
N LEU A 151 14.47 -24.30 10.67
CA LEU A 151 14.05 -23.15 11.44
C LEU A 151 14.27 -21.83 10.69
N LYS A 152 15.36 -21.69 9.93
CA LYS A 152 15.56 -20.54 9.05
C LYS A 152 14.54 -20.50 7.91
N ASN A 153 14.23 -21.63 7.30
CA ASN A 153 13.25 -21.70 6.22
C ASN A 153 11.83 -21.39 6.73
N THR A 154 11.42 -21.96 7.86
CA THR A 154 10.11 -21.65 8.46
C THR A 154 10.00 -20.18 8.84
N LYS A 155 11.05 -19.58 9.41
CA LYS A 155 11.07 -18.12 9.67
C LYS A 155 10.92 -17.27 8.41
N LYS A 156 11.55 -17.67 7.30
CA LYS A 156 11.35 -16.99 6.01
C LYS A 156 9.90 -17.08 5.54
N ILE A 157 9.33 -18.29 5.55
CA ILE A 157 7.92 -18.51 5.18
C ILE A 157 7.00 -17.67 6.07
N ILE A 158 7.23 -17.66 7.40
CA ILE A 158 6.45 -16.84 8.34
C ILE A 158 6.54 -15.35 7.95
N SER A 159 7.75 -14.83 7.71
CA SER A 159 7.93 -13.42 7.32
C SER A 159 7.25 -13.07 5.99
N GLU A 160 7.26 -13.98 5.02
CA GLU A 160 6.56 -13.82 3.74
C GLU A 160 5.04 -13.86 3.95
N THR A 161 4.53 -14.76 4.78
CA THR A 161 3.10 -14.83 5.10
C THR A 161 2.62 -13.61 5.88
N ASP A 162 3.43 -13.08 6.80
CA ASP A 162 3.10 -11.86 7.56
C ASP A 162 3.05 -10.65 6.63
N TYR A 163 3.99 -10.54 5.69
CA TYR A 163 3.96 -9.50 4.66
C TYR A 163 2.70 -9.59 3.79
N LEU A 164 2.34 -10.79 3.32
CA LEU A 164 1.13 -11.00 2.53
C LEU A 164 -0.13 -10.69 3.34
N LEU A 165 -0.16 -11.03 4.63
CA LEU A 165 -1.27 -10.70 5.53
C LEU A 165 -1.40 -9.17 5.69
N GLN A 166 -0.30 -8.45 5.85
CA GLN A 166 -0.31 -6.98 5.94
C GLN A 166 -0.81 -6.33 4.64
N VAL A 167 -0.39 -6.83 3.48
CA VAL A 167 -0.90 -6.35 2.18
C VAL A 167 -2.39 -6.65 2.03
N ASN A 168 -2.85 -7.85 2.39
CA ASN A 168 -4.26 -8.20 2.29
C ASN A 168 -5.13 -7.39 3.26
N THR A 169 -4.68 -7.17 4.49
CA THR A 169 -5.41 -6.36 5.48
C THR A 169 -5.54 -4.90 5.06
N THR A 170 -4.46 -4.30 4.52
CA THR A 170 -4.52 -2.93 3.98
C THR A 170 -5.42 -2.83 2.74
N ALA A 171 -5.38 -3.83 1.84
CA ALA A 171 -6.28 -3.90 0.69
C ALA A 171 -7.75 -4.07 1.11
N LEU A 172 -8.03 -4.88 2.13
CA LEU A 172 -9.38 -5.03 2.70
C LEU A 172 -9.87 -3.72 3.31
N ALA A 173 -9.06 -3.05 4.14
CA ALA A 173 -9.43 -1.76 4.72
C ALA A 173 -9.73 -0.70 3.65
N HIS A 174 -8.95 -0.67 2.57
CA HIS A 174 -9.21 0.23 1.44
C HIS A 174 -10.52 -0.10 0.70
N ARG A 175 -10.80 -1.40 0.47
CA ARG A 175 -12.05 -1.86 -0.13
C ARG A 175 -13.26 -1.56 0.75
N GLU A 176 -13.15 -1.77 2.07
CA GLU A 176 -14.21 -1.43 3.03
C GLU A 176 -14.50 0.07 3.02
N LYS A 177 -13.48 0.92 3.03
CA LYS A 177 -13.64 2.37 2.92
C LYS A 177 -14.37 2.75 1.62
N SER A 178 -13.93 2.21 0.49
CA SER A 178 -14.56 2.46 -0.82
C SER A 178 -16.03 2.00 -0.83
N LEU A 179 -16.34 0.87 -0.19
CA LEU A 179 -17.72 0.39 -0.06
C LEU A 179 -18.57 1.33 0.82
N THR A 180 -18.01 1.89 1.89
CA THR A 180 -18.73 2.86 2.72
C THR A 180 -19.00 4.17 1.97
N GLU A 181 -18.04 4.64 1.19
CA GLU A 181 -18.18 5.83 0.34
C GLU A 181 -19.26 5.60 -0.74
N LEU A 182 -19.22 4.47 -1.45
CA LEU A 182 -20.24 4.11 -2.45
C LEU A 182 -21.64 3.94 -1.84
N LYS A 183 -21.75 3.39 -0.63
CA LYS A 183 -23.03 3.30 0.09
C LYS A 183 -23.57 4.69 0.41
N PHE A 184 -22.72 5.59 0.90
CA PHE A 184 -23.09 6.97 1.18
C PHE A 184 -23.54 7.70 -0.09
N GLU A 185 -22.81 7.58 -1.20
CA GLU A 185 -23.20 8.14 -2.49
C GLU A 185 -24.53 7.59 -2.99
N ARG A 186 -24.74 6.27 -2.90
CA ARG A 186 -26.02 5.63 -3.24
C ARG A 186 -27.16 6.22 -2.42
N ASP A 187 -26.98 6.36 -1.12
CA ASP A 187 -28.01 6.88 -0.21
C ASP A 187 -28.32 8.35 -0.53
N ASN A 188 -27.29 9.14 -0.83
CA ASN A 188 -27.44 10.53 -1.25
C ASN A 188 -28.21 10.65 -2.59
N PHE A 189 -27.84 9.84 -3.60
CA PHE A 189 -28.57 9.80 -4.87
C PHE A 189 -30.01 9.33 -4.70
N GLN A 190 -30.25 8.37 -3.80
CA GLN A 190 -31.60 7.90 -3.50
C GLN A 190 -32.45 9.00 -2.86
N GLN A 191 -31.90 9.77 -1.93
CA GLN A 191 -32.59 10.92 -1.34
C GLN A 191 -32.87 12.00 -2.40
N LEU A 192 -31.86 12.38 -3.20
CA LEU A 192 -32.04 13.35 -4.28
C LEU A 192 -33.13 12.92 -5.27
N LEU A 193 -33.20 11.63 -5.60
CA LEU A 193 -34.22 11.08 -6.49
C LEU A 193 -35.62 11.16 -5.85
N ILE A 194 -35.75 10.88 -4.55
CA ILE A 194 -37.01 11.04 -3.82
C ILE A 194 -37.44 12.51 -3.79
N ASP A 195 -36.52 13.42 -3.47
CA ASP A 195 -36.78 14.85 -3.37
C ASP A 195 -37.22 15.42 -4.71
N THR A 196 -36.48 15.12 -5.79
CA THR A 196 -36.82 15.55 -7.15
C THR A 196 -38.17 14.97 -7.62
N LYS A 197 -38.47 13.70 -7.34
CA LYS A 197 -39.81 13.14 -7.62
C LYS A 197 -40.90 13.89 -6.85
N SER A 198 -40.65 14.23 -5.59
CA SER A 198 -41.61 14.96 -4.77
C SER A 198 -41.83 16.39 -5.29
N SER A 199 -40.78 17.08 -5.73
CA SER A 199 -40.88 18.43 -6.28
C SER A 199 -41.60 18.41 -7.63
N PHE A 200 -41.26 17.48 -8.53
CA PHE A 200 -41.96 17.31 -9.80
C PHE A 200 -43.44 16.98 -9.59
N SER A 201 -43.79 16.16 -8.60
CA SER A 201 -45.20 15.89 -8.27
C SER A 201 -45.93 17.17 -7.83
N LYS A 202 -45.31 18.00 -6.98
CA LYS A 202 -45.88 19.30 -6.57
C LYS A 202 -46.06 20.25 -7.76
N ASP A 203 -45.05 20.33 -8.63
CA ASP A 203 -45.09 21.18 -9.82
C ASP A 203 -46.18 20.73 -10.81
N LEU A 204 -46.35 19.42 -11.01
CA LEU A 204 -47.44 18.88 -11.83
C LEU A 204 -48.82 19.21 -11.26
N VAL A 205 -49.00 19.11 -9.95
CA VAL A 205 -50.26 19.51 -9.30
C VAL A 205 -50.51 21.01 -9.47
N ALA A 206 -49.48 21.86 -9.26
CA ALA A 206 -49.59 23.30 -9.44
C ALA A 206 -49.92 23.68 -10.89
N LEU A 207 -49.29 23.02 -11.87
CA LEU A 207 -49.54 23.22 -13.29
C LEU A 207 -50.98 22.83 -13.65
N ASN A 208 -51.44 21.64 -13.21
CA ASN A 208 -52.81 21.18 -13.45
C ASN A 208 -53.85 22.14 -12.85
N LEU A 209 -53.61 22.66 -11.63
CA LEU A 209 -54.49 23.67 -11.03
C LEU A 209 -54.50 24.99 -11.82
N SER A 210 -53.34 25.43 -12.30
CA SER A 210 -53.24 26.64 -13.12
C SER A 210 -53.96 26.48 -14.47
N LEU A 211 -53.84 25.30 -15.07
CA LEU A 211 -54.48 24.94 -16.35
C LEU A 211 -55.99 24.86 -16.18
N SER A 212 -56.47 24.18 -15.14
CA SER A 212 -57.90 24.12 -14.80
C SER A 212 -58.50 25.52 -14.59
N LYS A 213 -57.81 26.41 -13.86
CA LYS A 213 -58.24 27.81 -13.71
C LYS A 213 -58.23 28.58 -15.04
N ALA A 214 -57.28 28.31 -15.93
CA ALA A 214 -57.24 28.92 -17.25
C ALA A 214 -58.41 28.44 -18.10
N GLU A 215 -58.69 27.14 -18.12
CA GLU A 215 -59.85 26.54 -18.79
C GLU A 215 -61.17 27.13 -18.29
N GLU A 216 -61.35 27.27 -16.97
CA GLU A 216 -62.53 27.93 -16.39
C GLU A 216 -62.69 29.37 -16.90
N ARG A 217 -61.58 30.13 -16.98
CA ARG A 217 -61.58 31.50 -17.53
C ARG A 217 -61.91 31.50 -19.02
N TYR A 218 -61.37 30.57 -19.81
CA TYR A 218 -61.68 30.43 -21.23
C TYR A 218 -63.15 30.10 -21.46
N VAL A 219 -63.71 29.15 -20.72
CA VAL A 219 -65.14 28.79 -20.80
C VAL A 219 -66.02 29.97 -20.37
N ALA A 220 -65.64 30.73 -19.35
CA ALA A 220 -66.37 31.93 -18.94
C ALA A 220 -66.34 33.03 -20.02
N LEU A 221 -65.17 33.23 -20.65
CA LEU A 221 -65.02 34.18 -21.75
C LEU A 221 -65.83 33.76 -22.98
N GLU A 222 -65.81 32.47 -23.33
CA GLU A 222 -66.60 31.89 -24.42
C GLU A 222 -68.09 32.14 -24.18
N LYS A 223 -68.61 31.81 -22.98
CA LYS A 223 -70.01 32.09 -22.59
C LYS A 223 -70.35 33.58 -22.70
N LYS A 224 -69.47 34.47 -22.21
CA LYS A 224 -69.68 35.92 -22.33
C LYS A 224 -69.75 36.36 -23.78
N SER A 225 -68.84 35.88 -24.62
CA SER A 225 -68.79 36.20 -26.05
C SER A 225 -70.06 35.75 -26.78
N LEU A 226 -70.58 34.55 -26.47
CA LEU A 226 -71.83 34.05 -27.05
C LEU A 226 -73.03 34.91 -26.64
N LEU A 227 -73.10 35.35 -25.38
CA LEU A 227 -74.14 36.26 -24.91
C LEU A 227 -74.05 37.65 -25.58
N GLU A 228 -72.84 38.16 -25.81
CA GLU A 228 -72.64 39.42 -26.54
C GLU A 228 -73.09 39.29 -28.00
N VAL A 229 -72.78 38.17 -28.66
CA VAL A 229 -73.28 37.86 -30.02
C VAL A 229 -74.81 37.79 -30.05
N ASP A 230 -75.44 37.13 -29.08
CA ASP A 230 -76.90 37.04 -29.02
C ASP A 230 -77.56 38.40 -28.73
N ARG A 231 -76.96 39.22 -27.85
CA ARG A 231 -77.40 40.61 -27.63
C ARG A 231 -77.29 41.44 -28.91
N ALA A 232 -76.16 41.34 -29.63
CA ALA A 232 -75.97 42.03 -30.91
C ALA A 232 -77.01 41.58 -31.95
N ARG A 233 -77.30 40.27 -32.03
CA ARG A 233 -78.37 39.73 -32.90
C ARG A 233 -79.76 40.27 -32.53
N GLN A 234 -80.07 40.38 -31.23
CA GLN A 234 -81.35 40.95 -30.78
C GLN A 234 -81.46 42.45 -31.13
N GLN A 235 -80.37 43.21 -30.96
CA GLN A 235 -80.31 44.62 -31.34
C GLN A 235 -80.46 44.82 -32.85
N ILE A 236 -79.80 43.98 -33.66
CA ILE A 236 -79.98 43.99 -35.12
C ILE A 236 -81.46 43.74 -35.45
N LYS A 237 -82.09 42.74 -34.83
CA LYS A 237 -83.50 42.42 -35.06
C LYS A 237 -84.45 43.54 -34.63
N SER A 238 -84.18 44.27 -33.54
CA SER A 238 -84.99 45.43 -33.15
C SER A 238 -84.81 46.59 -34.13
N LEU A 239 -83.57 46.88 -34.53
CA LEU A 239 -83.27 47.90 -35.54
C LEU A 239 -83.90 47.58 -36.90
N GLU A 240 -83.90 46.31 -37.33
CA GLU A 240 -84.60 45.87 -38.53
C GLU A 240 -86.11 46.15 -38.47
N LYS A 241 -86.75 45.90 -37.31
CA LYS A 241 -88.17 46.23 -37.10
C LYS A 241 -88.41 47.74 -37.14
N GLU A 242 -87.57 48.52 -36.47
CA GLU A 242 -87.66 49.99 -36.50
C GLU A 242 -87.48 50.53 -37.92
N LEU A 243 -86.49 50.03 -38.66
CA LEU A 243 -86.29 50.37 -40.08
C LEU A 243 -87.50 50.00 -40.94
N LEU A 244 -88.15 48.86 -40.70
CA LEU A 244 -89.39 48.49 -41.39
C LEU A 244 -90.53 49.46 -41.07
N VAL A 245 -90.70 49.85 -39.80
CA VAL A 245 -91.72 50.84 -39.39
C VAL A 245 -91.44 52.21 -40.01
N ILE A 246 -90.19 52.69 -39.99
CA ILE A 246 -89.78 53.94 -40.62
C ILE A 246 -90.01 53.88 -42.14
N ARG A 247 -89.69 52.76 -42.80
CA ARG A 247 -90.00 52.57 -44.23
C ARG A 247 -91.51 52.59 -44.49
N GLN A 248 -92.33 51.98 -43.64
CA GLN A 248 -93.79 51.99 -43.80
C GLN A 248 -94.40 53.37 -43.57
N THR A 249 -93.96 54.08 -42.53
CA THR A 249 -94.39 55.46 -42.25
C THR A 249 -93.95 56.41 -43.34
N GLY A 250 -92.69 56.34 -43.77
CA GLY A 250 -92.18 57.10 -44.92
C GLY A 250 -92.96 56.82 -46.21
N LYS A 251 -93.33 55.55 -46.48
CA LYS A 251 -94.23 55.21 -47.59
C LYS A 251 -95.61 55.86 -47.42
N LYS A 252 -96.23 55.80 -46.24
CA LYS A 252 -97.54 56.43 -45.97
C LYS A 252 -97.49 57.95 -46.14
N GLU A 253 -96.46 58.59 -45.61
CA GLU A 253 -96.22 60.02 -45.78
C GLU A 253 -96.03 60.35 -47.26
N GLN A 254 -95.23 59.58 -47.99
CA GLN A 254 -95.05 59.75 -49.44
C GLN A 254 -96.38 59.60 -50.21
N TYR A 255 -97.21 58.59 -49.89
CA TYR A 255 -98.55 58.47 -50.46
C TYR A 255 -99.44 59.67 -50.11
N SER A 256 -99.36 60.19 -48.89
CA SER A 256 -100.09 61.40 -48.48
C SER A 256 -99.63 62.62 -49.28
N TYR A 257 -98.31 62.82 -49.44
CA TYR A 257 -97.74 63.89 -50.25
C TYR A 257 -98.14 63.79 -51.73
N ILE A 258 -98.12 62.57 -52.31
CA ILE A 258 -98.60 62.34 -53.68
C ILE A 258 -100.09 62.70 -53.79
N ASN A 259 -100.94 62.25 -52.86
CA ASN A 259 -102.36 62.59 -52.84
C ASN A 259 -102.60 64.10 -52.70
N GLU A 260 -101.82 64.79 -51.87
CA GLU A 260 -101.88 66.25 -51.75
C GLU A 260 -101.41 66.95 -53.03
N LEU A 261 -100.35 66.45 -53.68
CA LEU A 261 -99.91 66.94 -54.98
C LEU A 261 -100.98 66.72 -56.04
N ASP A 262 -101.63 65.56 -56.08
CA ASP A 262 -102.75 65.28 -56.99
C ASP A 262 -103.93 66.21 -56.75
N LYS A 263 -104.29 66.48 -55.48
CA LYS A 263 -105.30 67.50 -55.13
C LYS A 263 -104.89 68.88 -55.63
N LYS A 264 -103.62 69.28 -55.41
CA LYS A 264 -103.10 70.57 -55.91
C LYS A 264 -103.09 70.61 -57.44
N MET A 265 -102.75 69.51 -58.13
CA MET A 265 -102.82 69.38 -59.58
C MET A 265 -104.25 69.46 -60.09
N HIS A 266 -105.23 68.84 -59.41
CA HIS A 266 -106.64 68.99 -59.71
C HIS A 266 -107.13 70.43 -59.55
N ILE A 267 -106.69 71.14 -58.49
CA ILE A 267 -106.99 72.56 -58.30
C ILE A 267 -106.36 73.39 -59.43
N ILE A 268 -105.10 73.13 -59.79
CA ILE A 268 -104.43 73.81 -60.91
C ILE A 268 -105.16 73.51 -62.23
N ALA A 269 -105.57 72.28 -62.48
CA ALA A 269 -106.34 71.91 -63.66
C ALA A 269 -107.71 72.61 -63.69
N ALA A 270 -108.40 72.71 -62.55
CA ALA A 270 -109.65 73.45 -62.42
C ALA A 270 -109.45 74.96 -62.64
N LEU A 271 -108.36 75.53 -62.11
CA LEU A 271 -107.97 76.92 -62.36
C LEU A 271 -107.62 77.15 -63.83
N ASN A 272 -106.88 76.23 -64.47
CA ASN A 272 -106.56 76.28 -65.89
C ASN A 272 -107.82 76.18 -66.77
N ASN A 273 -108.78 75.33 -66.41
CA ASN A 273 -110.10 75.30 -67.07
C ASN A 273 -110.88 76.61 -66.84
N LYS A 274 -110.78 77.22 -65.66
CA LYS A 274 -111.39 78.52 -65.37
C LYS A 274 -110.74 79.65 -66.17
N VAL A 275 -109.41 79.61 -66.32
CA VAL A 275 -108.66 80.51 -67.21
C VAL A 275 -109.02 80.25 -68.67
N GLY A 276 -109.17 78.99 -69.09
CA GLY A 276 -109.62 78.62 -70.43
C GLY A 276 -111.03 79.11 -70.74
N THR A 277 -111.98 79.00 -69.81
CA THR A 277 -113.33 79.53 -69.96
C THR A 277 -113.38 81.05 -69.92
N LEU A 278 -112.55 81.71 -69.09
CA LEU A 278 -112.40 83.17 -69.09
C LEU A 278 -111.74 83.68 -70.38
N ASN A 279 -110.73 82.99 -70.90
CA ASN A 279 -110.14 83.26 -72.21
C ASN A 279 -111.16 83.02 -73.33
N GLY A 280 -111.99 81.99 -73.24
CA GLY A 280 -113.13 81.76 -74.13
C GLY A 280 -114.14 82.91 -74.11
N LYS A 281 -114.51 83.38 -72.92
CA LYS A 281 -115.36 84.58 -72.76
C LYS A 281 -114.68 85.84 -73.29
N LEU A 282 -113.37 86.02 -73.12
CA LEU A 282 -112.62 87.14 -73.70
C LEU A 282 -112.59 87.06 -75.23
N ILE A 283 -112.44 85.86 -75.81
CA ILE A 283 -112.50 85.65 -77.26
C ILE A 283 -113.93 85.90 -77.79
N GLU A 284 -114.97 85.53 -77.03
CA GLU A 284 -116.36 85.86 -77.36
C GLU A 284 -116.65 87.35 -77.26
N ILE A 285 -116.16 88.03 -76.22
CA ILE A 285 -116.25 89.49 -76.09
C ILE A 285 -115.46 90.17 -77.21
N ALA A 286 -114.30 89.66 -77.59
CA ALA A 286 -113.53 90.15 -78.75
C ALA A 286 -114.28 89.91 -80.08
N LYS A 287 -115.01 88.79 -80.23
CA LYS A 287 -115.90 88.52 -81.37
C LYS A 287 -117.15 89.40 -81.37
N GLN A 288 -117.73 89.68 -80.21
CA GLN A 288 -118.85 90.61 -80.05
C GLN A 288 -118.42 92.04 -80.36
N ASN A 289 -117.24 92.47 -79.89
CA ASN A 289 -116.63 93.75 -80.24
C ASN A 289 -116.34 93.84 -81.74
N LYS A 290 -115.79 92.79 -82.39
CA LYS A 290 -115.64 92.74 -83.85
C LYS A 290 -116.98 92.83 -84.61
N LYS A 291 -118.05 92.25 -84.07
CA LYS A 291 -119.40 92.37 -84.66
C LYS A 291 -120.04 93.75 -84.45
N ILE A 292 -119.73 94.43 -83.35
CA ILE A 292 -120.17 95.81 -83.08
C ILE A 292 -119.40 96.80 -83.95
N THR A 293 -118.09 96.65 -84.09
CA THR A 293 -117.28 97.47 -85.02
C THR A 293 -117.67 97.23 -86.49
N ALA A 294 -118.05 96.01 -86.86
CA ALA A 294 -118.55 95.72 -88.21
C ALA A 294 -119.96 96.31 -88.48
N LYS A 295 -120.81 96.47 -87.45
CA LYS A 295 -122.11 97.14 -87.57
C LYS A 295 -121.98 98.68 -87.63
N LEU A 296 -120.97 99.25 -86.98
CA LEU A 296 -120.62 100.68 -87.12
C LEU A 296 -119.99 101.00 -88.49
N ALA A 297 -119.15 100.11 -89.04
CA ALA A 297 -118.56 100.31 -90.37
C ALA A 297 -119.55 100.17 -91.55
N LEU A 298 -120.70 99.50 -91.35
CA LEU A 298 -121.75 99.35 -92.37
C LEU A 298 -122.79 100.48 -92.34
N THR A 299 -122.79 101.33 -91.31
CA THR A 299 -123.64 102.53 -91.22
C THR A 299 -122.98 103.79 -91.80
N GLU A 300 -121.67 103.77 -92.06
CA GLU A 300 -120.93 104.91 -92.67
C GLU A 300 -120.69 104.79 -94.19
N ARG A 301 -121.20 103.76 -94.88
CA ARG A 301 -121.10 103.62 -96.35
C ARG A 301 -122.43 103.58 -97.12
N LYS A 302 -123.54 103.90 -96.46
CA LYS A 302 -124.85 104.19 -97.09
C LYS A 302 -125.47 105.52 -96.63
N SER A 303 -124.64 106.50 -96.31
CA SER A 303 -124.99 107.92 -96.36
C SER A 303 -124.46 108.54 -97.67
N ILE A 304 -125.03 108.07 -98.79
CA ILE A 304 -125.26 108.96 -99.93
C ILE A 304 -126.64 109.58 -99.67
N THR A 305 -126.68 110.90 -99.80
CA THR A 305 -127.82 111.85 -99.72
C THR A 305 -128.31 112.30 -98.33
N VAL A 306 -128.34 113.63 -98.20
CA VAL A 306 -128.78 114.46 -97.08
C VAL A 306 -130.27 114.28 -96.79
N LYS A 307 -130.62 114.35 -95.48
CA LYS A 307 -131.96 114.51 -94.87
C LYS A 307 -133.06 113.51 -95.28
N SER A 308 -133.45 112.70 -94.30
CA SER A 308 -134.80 112.68 -93.70
C SER A 308 -134.75 111.86 -92.42
#